data_AF-E8RUB6-F1
#
_entry.id   AF-E8RUB6-F1
#
_cell.length_a   1.000
_cell.length_b   1.000
_cell.length_c   1.000
_cell.angle_alpha   90.00
_cell.angle_beta   90.00
_cell.angle_gamma   90.00
#
_symmetry.space_group_name_H-M   'P 1'
#
loop_
_entity.id
_entity.type
_entity.pdbx_description
1 polymer ?
#
loop_
_entity_poly.entity_id
_entity_poly.type
_entity_poly.pdbx_seq_one_letter_code
_entity_poly.pdbx_strand_id
1 'polypeptide(L)'
;MGLFDPIRVTLWWDYSYTLVDGVADGAALVSGIVGLWWIYVAARNADAIDDTIMQTTPAWAVGWFFVPILGLWKPYGAMKQIWLASQADSVNDPKASPILLIWWICFIFARIFEGVQRNAVRDDVQSIFRQPLWIALGLSVLSGIFFILIVKRTDQFQSQRPSEKIGVF
;
A
#
# COMPACT_ATOMS: atom_id res chain seq x y z
N MET A 1 -30.00 -40.45 -11.92
CA MET A 1 -28.96 -39.62 -12.58
C MET A 1 -29.40 -38.17 -12.44
N GLY A 2 -28.95 -37.47 -11.40
CA GLY A 2 -29.50 -36.16 -10.98
C GLY A 2 -28.52 -35.34 -10.16
N LEU A 3 -27.24 -35.37 -10.52
CA LEU A 3 -26.14 -34.83 -9.71
C LEU A 3 -25.54 -33.52 -10.24
N PHE A 4 -26.01 -32.99 -11.38
CA PHE A 4 -25.51 -31.75 -11.96
C PHE A 4 -26.67 -30.90 -12.48
N ASP A 5 -27.28 -30.14 -11.57
CA ASP A 5 -28.12 -29.01 -11.96
C ASP A 5 -27.20 -27.82 -12.28
N PRO A 6 -27.13 -27.37 -13.55
CA PRO A 6 -26.25 -26.28 -13.95
C PRO A 6 -26.53 -24.98 -13.18
N ILE A 7 -27.78 -24.74 -12.75
CA ILE A 7 -28.14 -23.56 -11.96
C ILE A 7 -27.48 -23.61 -10.58
N ARG A 8 -27.47 -24.79 -9.93
CA ARG A 8 -26.76 -24.93 -8.65
C ARG A 8 -25.29 -24.63 -8.83
N VAL A 9 -24.64 -25.23 -9.84
CA VAL A 9 -23.20 -25.04 -10.10
C VAL A 9 -22.87 -23.55 -10.28
N THR A 10 -23.62 -22.79 -11.08
CA THR A 10 -23.39 -21.36 -11.25
C THR A 10 -23.59 -20.57 -9.95
N LEU A 11 -24.62 -20.88 -9.17
CA LEU A 11 -24.86 -20.23 -7.87
C LEU A 11 -23.71 -20.47 -6.87
N TRP A 12 -23.13 -21.67 -6.84
CA TRP A 12 -21.95 -21.94 -5.99
C TRP A 12 -20.73 -21.15 -6.44
N TRP A 13 -20.52 -20.99 -7.76
CA TRP A 13 -19.44 -20.14 -8.29
C TRP A 13 -19.63 -18.68 -7.93
N ASP A 14 -20.84 -18.14 -8.07
CA ASP A 14 -21.13 -16.74 -7.75
C ASP A 14 -21.01 -16.48 -6.23
N TYR A 15 -21.50 -17.40 -5.39
CA TYR A 15 -21.39 -17.30 -3.94
C TYR A 15 -19.93 -17.41 -3.46
N SER A 16 -19.17 -18.36 -4.00
CA SER A 16 -17.75 -18.50 -3.63
C SER A 16 -16.93 -17.29 -4.07
N TYR A 17 -17.20 -16.73 -5.24
CA TYR A 17 -16.53 -15.56 -5.75
C TYR A 17 -16.82 -14.31 -4.89
N THR A 18 -18.10 -14.04 -4.59
CA THR A 18 -18.50 -12.92 -3.74
C THR A 18 -17.93 -13.01 -2.31
N LEU A 19 -17.84 -14.22 -1.75
CA LEU A 19 -17.22 -14.44 -0.45
C LEU A 19 -15.71 -14.13 -0.48
N VAL A 20 -15.00 -14.62 -1.50
CA VAL A 20 -13.56 -14.39 -1.66
C VAL A 20 -13.26 -12.90 -1.82
N ASP A 21 -14.04 -12.20 -2.66
CA ASP A 21 -13.89 -10.75 -2.85
C ASP A 21 -14.13 -9.97 -1.55
N GLY A 22 -15.16 -10.33 -0.78
CA GLY A 22 -15.45 -9.69 0.50
C GLY A 22 -14.32 -9.87 1.53
N VAL A 23 -13.73 -11.06 1.60
CA VAL A 23 -12.57 -11.33 2.46
C VAL A 23 -11.34 -10.54 2.00
N ALA A 24 -11.08 -10.49 0.70
CA ALA A 24 -9.97 -9.75 0.13
C ALA A 24 -10.10 -8.23 0.39
N ASP A 25 -11.29 -7.66 0.17
CA ASP A 25 -11.58 -6.26 0.47
C ASP A 25 -11.42 -5.94 1.96
N GLY A 26 -11.89 -6.83 2.85
CA GLY A 26 -11.69 -6.69 4.29
C GLY A 26 -10.22 -6.70 4.68
N ALA A 27 -9.43 -7.63 4.13
CA ALA A 27 -7.98 -7.71 4.38
C ALA A 27 -7.23 -6.49 3.85
N ALA A 28 -7.61 -5.98 2.68
CA ALA A 28 -7.04 -4.78 2.09
C ALA A 28 -7.35 -3.54 2.94
N LEU A 29 -8.57 -3.43 3.49
CA LEU A 29 -8.96 -2.34 4.37
C LEU A 29 -8.12 -2.33 5.66
N VAL A 30 -7.99 -3.47 6.33
CA VAL A 30 -7.18 -3.59 7.55
C VAL A 30 -5.72 -3.28 7.25
N SER A 31 -5.17 -3.83 6.16
CA SER A 31 -3.78 -3.58 5.74
C SER A 31 -3.56 -2.10 5.43
N GLY A 32 -4.53 -1.44 4.79
CA GLY A 32 -4.48 0.00 4.52
C GLY A 32 -4.47 0.84 5.80
N ILE A 33 -5.34 0.52 6.77
CA ILE A 33 -5.38 1.21 8.06
C ILE A 33 -4.06 1.06 8.81
N VAL A 34 -3.54 -0.16 8.92
CA VAL A 34 -2.27 -0.45 9.58
C VAL A 34 -1.11 0.25 8.86
N GLY A 35 -1.10 0.23 7.53
CA GLY A 35 -0.09 0.91 6.71
C GLY A 35 -0.11 2.43 6.90
N LEU A 36 -1.28 3.06 6.88
CA LEU A 36 -1.42 4.50 7.11
C LEU A 36 -1.02 4.88 8.54
N TRP A 37 -1.41 4.09 9.54
CA TRP A 37 -0.99 4.29 10.93
C TRP A 37 0.54 4.22 11.04
N TRP A 38 1.17 3.21 10.42
CA TRP A 38 2.62 3.11 10.40
C TRP A 38 3.28 4.30 9.70
N ILE A 39 2.74 4.76 8.55
CA ILE A 39 3.26 5.95 7.84
C ILE A 39 3.23 7.18 8.75
N TYR A 40 2.14 7.38 9.50
CA TYR A 40 2.03 8.47 10.45
C TYR A 40 3.11 8.40 11.53
N VAL A 41 3.29 7.22 12.14
CA VAL A 41 4.31 7.02 13.18
C VAL A 41 5.73 7.20 12.62
N ALA A 42 6.02 6.60 11.47
CA ALA A 42 7.31 6.70 10.80
C ALA A 42 7.64 8.15 10.41
N ALA A 43 6.64 8.92 9.97
CA ALA A 43 6.79 10.35 9.68
C ALA A 43 7.07 11.17 10.93
N ARG A 44 6.38 10.89 12.05
CA ARG A 44 6.68 11.55 13.33
C ARG A 44 8.10 11.27 13.81
N ASN A 45 8.54 10.02 13.70
CA ASN A 45 9.90 9.65 14.08
C ASN A 45 10.92 10.33 13.18
N ALA A 46 10.69 10.33 11.86
CA ALA A 46 11.55 10.98 10.89
C ALA A 46 11.66 12.49 11.11
N ASP A 47 10.55 13.16 11.43
CA ASP A 47 10.51 14.58 11.77
C ASP A 47 11.31 14.90 13.04
N ALA A 48 11.24 14.03 14.06
CA ALA A 48 12.03 14.16 15.29
C ALA A 48 13.53 13.88 15.09
N ILE A 49 13.89 13.21 13.99
CA ILE A 49 15.27 12.89 13.62
C ILE A 49 15.89 14.06 12.85
N ASP A 50 15.24 14.50 11.78
CA ASP A 50 15.70 15.58 10.92
C ASP A 50 14.48 16.29 10.32
N ASP A 51 14.08 17.38 10.98
CA ASP A 51 12.98 18.25 10.57
C ASP A 51 13.30 19.05 9.30
N THR A 52 14.58 19.23 8.96
CA THR A 52 15.01 19.95 7.75
C THR A 52 14.73 19.15 6.49
N ILE A 53 14.83 17.82 6.56
CA ILE A 53 14.45 16.91 5.46
C ILE A 53 12.93 16.71 5.41
N MET A 54 12.26 16.70 6.57
CA MET A 54 10.84 16.35 6.69
C MET A 54 9.91 17.53 6.37
N GLN A 55 9.78 17.88 5.09
CA GLN A 55 8.91 18.98 4.64
C GLN A 55 7.41 18.68 4.74
N THR A 56 7.03 17.40 4.89
CA THR A 56 5.64 16.97 4.98
C THR A 56 5.31 16.61 6.41
N THR A 57 4.33 17.29 7.02
CA THR A 57 3.89 16.92 8.38
C THR A 57 3.36 15.48 8.42
N PRO A 58 3.44 14.78 9.57
CA PRO A 58 2.97 13.40 9.69
C PRO A 58 1.49 13.20 9.32
N ALA A 59 0.64 14.17 9.64
CA ALA A 59 -0.77 14.14 9.26
C ALA A 59 -0.96 14.19 7.73
N TRP A 60 -0.20 15.04 7.05
CA TRP A 60 -0.24 15.15 5.59
C TRP A 60 0.40 13.96 4.88
N ALA A 61 1.39 13.29 5.49
CA ALA A 61 1.96 12.05 4.94
C ALA A 61 0.88 10.98 4.70
N VAL A 62 -0.15 10.95 5.56
CA VAL A 62 -1.35 10.10 5.42
C VAL A 62 -2.45 10.78 4.61
N GLY A 63 -2.68 12.08 4.84
CA GLY A 63 -3.76 12.84 4.19
C GLY A 63 -3.71 12.81 2.66
N TRP A 64 -2.52 12.73 2.07
CA TRP A 64 -2.38 12.68 0.62
C TRP A 64 -3.01 11.45 -0.04
N PHE A 65 -3.18 10.33 0.68
CA PHE A 65 -3.83 9.14 0.14
C PHE A 65 -5.33 9.33 -0.15
N PHE A 66 -5.95 10.35 0.44
CA PHE A 66 -7.38 10.63 0.30
C PHE A 66 -7.68 11.68 -0.78
N VAL A 67 -6.66 12.32 -1.36
CA VAL A 67 -6.82 13.33 -2.41
C VAL A 67 -6.65 12.66 -3.77
N PRO A 68 -7.66 12.59 -4.65
CA PRO A 68 -7.61 11.77 -5.87
C PRO A 68 -6.45 12.09 -6.82
N ILE A 69 -6.16 13.38 -7.03
CA ILE A 69 -5.09 13.81 -7.95
C ILE A 69 -3.73 13.76 -7.27
N LEU A 70 -3.63 14.33 -6.08
CA LEU A 70 -2.36 14.42 -5.35
C LEU A 70 -1.90 13.08 -4.78
N GLY A 71 -2.83 12.15 -4.54
CA GLY A 71 -2.58 10.78 -4.10
C GLY A 71 -1.81 9.94 -5.10
N LEU A 72 -1.59 10.41 -6.34
CA LEU A 72 -0.77 9.72 -7.34
C LEU A 72 0.74 9.92 -7.16
N TRP A 73 1.17 11.01 -6.50
CA TRP A 73 2.61 11.32 -6.36
C TRP A 73 3.02 11.82 -4.97
N LYS A 74 2.15 12.50 -4.23
CA LYS A 74 2.49 13.03 -2.91
C LYS A 74 2.82 11.94 -1.88
N PRO A 75 2.15 10.78 -1.84
CA PRO A 75 2.51 9.74 -0.89
C PRO A 75 3.91 9.16 -1.12
N TYR A 76 4.31 9.00 -2.39
CA TYR A 76 5.69 8.63 -2.72
C TYR A 76 6.70 9.68 -2.22
N GLY A 77 6.39 10.97 -2.42
CA GLY A 77 7.21 12.07 -1.91
C GLY A 77 7.36 12.03 -0.39
N ALA A 78 6.27 11.81 0.34
CA ALA A 78 6.29 11.68 1.80
C ALA A 78 7.13 10.48 2.24
N MET A 79 6.94 9.30 1.64
CA MET A 79 7.75 8.12 1.97
C MET A 79 9.24 8.30 1.65
N LYS A 80 9.57 9.02 0.58
CA LYS A 80 10.95 9.37 0.25
C LYS A 80 11.56 10.27 1.33
N GLN A 81 10.84 11.27 1.80
CA GLN A 81 11.30 12.14 2.90
C GLN A 81 11.51 11.34 4.19
N ILE A 82 10.55 10.49 4.57
CA ILE A 82 10.66 9.60 5.73
C ILE A 82 11.92 8.74 5.65
N TRP A 83 12.18 8.12 4.49
CA TRP A 83 13.36 7.28 4.26
C TRP A 83 14.68 8.05 4.35
N LEU A 84 14.72 9.26 3.79
CA LEU A 84 15.92 10.10 3.80
C LEU A 84 16.21 10.63 5.20
N ALA A 85 15.21 11.21 5.87
CA ALA A 85 15.32 11.71 7.24
C ALA A 85 15.73 10.59 8.19
N SER A 86 15.17 9.38 8.04
CA SER A 86 15.56 8.23 8.88
C SER A 86 17.05 7.88 8.78
N GLN A 87 17.72 8.19 7.65
CA GLN A 87 19.15 7.95 7.41
C GLN A 87 20.05 9.15 7.74
N ALA A 88 19.51 10.32 8.05
CA ALA A 88 20.26 11.58 8.14
C ALA A 88 21.50 11.51 9.05
N ASP A 89 21.37 10.85 10.21
CA ASP A 89 22.48 10.73 11.17
C ASP A 89 23.43 9.56 10.88
N SER A 90 23.01 8.58 10.07
CA SER A 90 23.79 7.36 9.83
C SER A 90 24.61 7.41 8.55
N VAL A 91 24.30 8.33 7.63
CA VAL A 91 24.96 8.45 6.32
C VAL A 91 25.14 9.92 5.96
N ASN A 92 26.36 10.32 5.59
CA ASN A 92 26.69 11.69 5.18
C ASN A 92 25.91 12.20 3.94
N ASP A 93 25.45 11.29 3.08
CA ASP A 93 24.66 11.58 1.87
C ASP A 93 23.50 10.58 1.75
N PRO A 94 22.37 10.84 2.43
CA PRO A 94 21.20 9.97 2.42
C PRO A 94 20.64 9.80 1.00
N LYS A 95 20.45 8.55 0.57
CA LYS A 95 19.88 8.24 -0.76
C LYS A 95 18.56 7.50 -0.66
N ALA A 96 17.65 7.86 -1.56
CA ALA A 96 16.40 7.15 -1.73
C ALA A 96 16.66 5.79 -2.37
N SER A 97 16.07 4.73 -1.81
CA SER A 97 16.17 3.39 -2.38
C SER A 97 15.21 3.21 -3.56
N PRO A 98 15.61 2.52 -4.64
CA PRO A 98 14.71 2.12 -5.73
C PRO A 98 13.49 1.32 -5.26
N ILE A 99 13.59 0.67 -4.09
CA ILE A 99 12.48 -0.05 -3.46
C ILE A 99 11.24 0.82 -3.29
N LEU A 100 11.41 2.10 -2.94
CA LEU A 100 10.30 3.05 -2.78
C LEU A 100 9.55 3.25 -4.11
N LEU A 101 10.30 3.35 -5.20
CA LEU A 101 9.73 3.58 -6.53
C LEU A 101 9.00 2.32 -7.02
N ILE A 102 9.62 1.14 -6.85
CA ILE A 102 9.03 -0.13 -7.25
C ILE A 102 7.73 -0.38 -6.48
N TRP A 103 7.75 -0.21 -5.15
CA TRP A 103 6.55 -0.30 -4.31
C TRP A 103 5.42 0.59 -4.84
N TRP A 104 5.74 1.85 -5.11
CA TRP A 104 4.75 2.85 -5.53
C TRP A 104 4.16 2.56 -6.90
N ILE A 105 5.01 2.18 -7.86
CA ILE A 105 4.57 1.76 -9.20
C ILE A 105 3.64 0.55 -9.09
N CYS A 106 4.04 -0.49 -8.35
CA CYS A 106 3.21 -1.67 -8.14
C CYS A 106 1.87 -1.31 -7.49
N PHE A 107 1.88 -0.41 -6.49
CA PHE A 107 0.69 0.06 -5.81
C PHE A 107 -0.29 0.76 -6.78
N ILE A 108 0.19 1.73 -7.56
CA ILE A 108 -0.64 2.46 -8.52
C ILE A 108 -1.23 1.53 -9.58
N PHE A 109 -0.42 0.65 -10.16
CA PHE A 109 -0.92 -0.29 -11.15
C PHE A 109 -1.97 -1.23 -10.57
N ALA A 110 -1.73 -1.80 -9.37
CA ALA A 110 -2.72 -2.64 -8.70
C ALA A 110 -4.08 -1.93 -8.55
N ARG A 111 -4.07 -0.66 -8.10
CA ARG A 111 -5.30 0.14 -7.92
C ARG A 111 -6.01 0.46 -9.23
N ILE A 112 -5.27 0.69 -10.32
CA ILE A 112 -5.86 0.90 -11.65
C ILE A 112 -6.56 -0.39 -12.12
N PHE A 113 -5.89 -1.54 -12.01
CA PHE A 113 -6.48 -2.83 -12.41
C PHE A 113 -7.72 -3.17 -11.57
N GLU A 114 -7.68 -2.95 -10.26
CA GLU A 114 -8.84 -3.08 -9.37
C GLU A 114 -9.99 -2.16 -9.80
N GLY A 115 -9.69 -0.89 -10.12
CA GLY A 115 -10.71 0.09 -10.54
C GLY A 115 -11.39 -0.29 -11.84
N VAL A 116 -10.62 -0.73 -12.84
CA VAL A 116 -11.16 -1.23 -14.12
C VAL A 116 -12.08 -2.43 -13.88
N GLN A 117 -11.68 -3.37 -13.02
CA GLN A 117 -12.50 -4.54 -12.67
C GLN A 117 -13.84 -4.14 -12.03
N ARG A 118 -13.82 -3.26 -11.03
CA ARG A 118 -15.04 -2.83 -10.33
C ARG A 118 -16.03 -2.11 -11.24
N ASN A 119 -15.52 -1.35 -12.22
CA ASN A 119 -16.36 -0.66 -13.20
C ASN A 119 -16.86 -1.63 -14.30
N ALA A 120 -16.04 -2.60 -14.73
CA ALA A 120 -16.43 -3.61 -15.71
C ALA A 120 -17.49 -4.59 -15.20
N VAL A 121 -17.63 -4.78 -13.89
CA VAL A 121 -18.75 -5.55 -13.29
C VAL A 121 -20.09 -4.79 -13.40
N ARG A 122 -20.07 -3.46 -13.60
CA ARG A 122 -21.29 -2.64 -13.71
C ARG A 122 -21.84 -2.57 -15.15
N ASP A 123 -20.98 -2.72 -16.15
CA ASP A 123 -21.37 -2.72 -17.57
C ASP A 123 -21.31 -4.16 -18.12
N ASP A 124 -22.33 -4.61 -18.85
CA ASP A 124 -22.49 -6.00 -19.36
C ASP A 124 -21.50 -6.35 -20.50
N VAL A 125 -20.23 -5.92 -20.41
CA VAL A 125 -19.16 -6.20 -21.37
C VAL A 125 -18.42 -7.48 -20.95
N GLN A 126 -19.16 -8.59 -20.94
CA GLN A 126 -18.71 -9.85 -20.33
C GLN A 126 -17.59 -10.63 -21.06
N SER A 127 -17.14 -10.22 -22.25
CA SER A 127 -16.33 -11.13 -23.10
C SER A 127 -14.83 -10.86 -23.19
N ILE A 128 -14.32 -9.68 -22.82
CA ILE A 128 -12.89 -9.34 -23.04
C ILE A 128 -12.06 -9.31 -21.74
N PHE A 129 -12.69 -9.18 -20.56
CA PHE A 129 -11.99 -8.89 -19.30
C PHE A 129 -12.11 -9.96 -18.21
N ARG A 130 -12.59 -11.18 -18.50
CA ARG A 130 -12.88 -12.18 -17.46
C ARG A 130 -11.64 -12.69 -16.67
N GLN A 131 -10.41 -12.30 -17.03
CA GLN A 131 -9.20 -12.70 -16.30
C GLN A 131 -8.07 -11.65 -16.35
N PRO A 132 -8.03 -10.67 -15.42
CA PRO A 132 -6.75 -10.17 -14.92
C PRO A 132 -6.62 -10.23 -13.39
N LEU A 133 -7.44 -11.03 -12.70
CA LEU A 133 -7.43 -11.10 -11.22
C LEU A 133 -6.05 -11.50 -10.66
N TRP A 134 -5.38 -12.42 -11.34
CA TRP A 134 -4.03 -12.87 -10.97
C TRP A 134 -2.96 -11.80 -11.14
N ILE A 135 -3.13 -10.87 -12.10
CA ILE A 135 -2.17 -9.78 -12.34
C ILE A 135 -2.32 -8.71 -11.25
N ALA A 136 -3.56 -8.29 -10.97
CA ALA A 136 -3.84 -7.33 -9.89
C ALA A 136 -3.41 -7.90 -8.53
N LEU A 137 -3.70 -9.17 -8.27
CA LEU A 137 -3.26 -9.87 -7.07
C LEU A 137 -1.72 -9.94 -6.99
N GLY A 138 -1.06 -10.32 -8.08
CA GLY A 138 0.40 -10.37 -8.14
C GLY A 138 1.06 -9.01 -7.87
N LEU A 139 0.55 -7.93 -8.47
CA LEU A 139 1.01 -6.57 -8.22
C LEU A 139 0.77 -6.12 -6.78
N SER A 140 -0.38 -6.47 -6.20
CA SER A 140 -0.73 -6.15 -4.81
C SER A 140 0.18 -6.88 -3.82
N VAL A 141 0.46 -8.16 -4.07
CA VAL A 141 1.38 -8.96 -3.25
C VAL A 141 2.81 -8.40 -3.36
N LEU A 142 3.28 -8.08 -4.57
CA LEU A 142 4.60 -7.45 -4.77
C LEU A 142 4.69 -6.11 -4.04
N SER A 143 3.66 -5.26 -4.17
CA SER A 143 3.58 -3.99 -3.44
C SER A 143 3.65 -4.23 -1.93
N GLY A 144 2.87 -5.17 -1.38
CA GLY A 144 2.90 -5.53 0.04
C GLY A 144 4.28 -5.98 0.52
N ILE A 145 4.97 -6.83 -0.26
CA ILE A 145 6.33 -7.28 0.05
C ILE A 145 7.29 -6.08 0.12
N PHE A 146 7.28 -5.21 -0.89
CA PHE A 146 8.15 -4.03 -0.89
C PHE A 146 7.80 -3.06 0.23
N PHE A 147 6.52 -2.89 0.56
CA PHE A 147 6.09 -2.09 1.71
C PHE A 147 6.66 -2.64 3.02
N ILE A 148 6.57 -3.95 3.25
CA ILE A 148 7.15 -4.59 4.45
C ILE A 148 8.68 -4.41 4.48
N LEU A 149 9.36 -4.47 3.33
CA LEU A 149 10.79 -4.21 3.26
C LEU A 149 11.12 -2.75 3.60
N ILE A 150 10.31 -1.80 3.13
CA ILE A 150 10.43 -0.38 3.48
C ILE A 150 10.25 -0.19 4.98
N VAL A 151 9.22 -0.81 5.56
CA VAL A 151 8.94 -0.78 7.00
C VAL A 151 10.13 -1.27 7.79
N LYS A 152 10.59 -2.51 7.53
CA LYS A 152 11.71 -3.13 8.25
C LYS A 152 12.99 -2.32 8.15
N ARG A 153 13.28 -1.77 6.97
CA ARG A 153 14.52 -1.04 6.74
C ARG A 153 14.48 0.37 7.34
N THR A 154 13.34 1.04 7.28
CA THR A 154 13.12 2.32 7.96
C THR A 154 13.22 2.14 9.46
N ASP A 155 12.58 1.09 10.00
CA ASP A 155 12.65 0.74 11.41
C ASP A 155 14.10 0.46 11.86
N GLN A 156 14.88 -0.30 11.09
CA GLN A 156 16.31 -0.51 11.35
C GLN A 156 17.12 0.80 11.40
N PHE A 157 16.83 1.77 10.53
CA PHE A 157 17.49 3.08 10.58
C PHE A 157 17.06 3.89 11.80
N GLN A 158 15.81 3.74 12.25
CA GLN A 158 15.27 4.46 13.39
C GLN A 158 15.69 3.83 14.74
N SER A 159 15.79 2.49 14.82
CA SER A 159 16.05 1.71 16.04
C SER A 159 17.52 1.71 16.48
N GLN A 160 18.45 2.04 15.60
CA GLN A 160 19.88 2.15 15.92
C GLN A 160 20.21 3.39 16.79
N ARG A 161 19.20 4.13 17.26
CA ARG A 161 19.36 5.37 18.03
C ARG A 161 19.20 5.17 19.54
N PRO A 162 19.90 5.95 20.38
CA PRO A 162 19.65 6.00 21.82
C PRO A 162 18.22 6.47 22.12
N SER A 163 17.52 5.75 23.00
CA SER A 163 16.10 5.90 23.38
C SER A 163 15.67 7.28 23.91
N GLU A 164 16.59 8.22 24.04
CA GLU A 164 16.35 9.54 24.65
C GLU A 164 15.67 10.53 23.68
N LYS A 165 15.75 10.28 22.36
CA LYS A 165 15.20 11.18 21.32
C LYS A 165 13.94 10.66 20.62
N ILE A 166 13.64 9.38 20.78
CA ILE A 166 12.43 8.80 20.21
C ILE A 166 11.36 9.04 21.26
N GLY A 167 10.33 9.83 20.96
CA GLY A 167 9.12 9.87 21.78
C GLY A 167 8.48 8.49 21.73
N VAL A 168 8.97 7.57 22.55
CA VAL A 168 8.49 6.19 22.62
C VAL A 168 7.09 6.22 23.24
N PHE A 169 6.16 5.53 22.58
CA PHE A 169 4.85 5.19 23.12
C PHE A 169 4.97 4.18 24.25
#